data_AF-A0A6P2ECG1-F1
#
_entry.id   AF-A0A6P2ECG1-F1
#
_cell.length_a   1.000
_cell.length_b   1.000
_cell.length_c   1.000
_cell.angle_alpha   90.00
_cell.angle_beta   90.00
_cell.angle_gamma   90.00
#
_symmetry.space_group_name_H-M   'P 1'
#
loop_
_entity.id
_entity.type
_entity.pdbx_description
1 polymer ?
#
loop_
_entity_poly.entity_id
_entity_poly.type
_entity_poly.pdbx_seq_one_letter_code
_entity_poly.pdbx_strand_id
1 'polypeptide(L)'
;MKTSQLMLGAAAAALALMAALPSPAPAHAQAPDRRHLASVSVEALQRTYLECDRVATHTLLDLGSAAHCSMVGEELKHRVFDGDFDRLIAWWRANKGDSVEAVAESPSLNQMADGR
;
A
#
# COMPACT_ATOMS: atom_id res chain seq x y z
N MET A 1 -61.82 -10.76 27.20
CA MET A 1 -61.93 -11.53 25.93
C MET A 1 -60.63 -11.29 25.16
N LYS A 2 -59.52 -12.01 25.36
CA LYS A 2 -59.13 -13.39 25.00
C LYS A 2 -59.36 -13.75 23.54
N THR A 3 -58.30 -13.63 22.73
CA THR A 3 -57.93 -14.35 21.48
C THR A 3 -56.73 -13.59 20.88
N SER A 4 -55.58 -14.14 20.50
CA SER A 4 -55.18 -15.52 20.29
C SER A 4 -53.66 -15.62 20.41
N GLN A 5 -53.22 -16.57 21.24
CA GLN A 5 -51.94 -17.24 21.08
C GLN A 5 -52.07 -18.10 19.82
N LEU A 6 -51.26 -17.85 18.79
CA LEU A 6 -51.00 -18.78 17.68
C LEU A 6 -49.92 -18.12 16.82
N MET A 7 -48.65 -18.23 17.24
CA MET A 7 -47.45 -18.30 16.39
C MET A 7 -46.25 -18.69 17.28
N LEU A 8 -46.42 -19.77 18.05
CA LEU A 8 -45.30 -20.51 18.66
C LEU A 8 -45.10 -21.75 17.77
N GLY A 9 -44.21 -21.66 16.78
CA GLY A 9 -43.97 -22.81 15.90
C GLY A 9 -43.32 -22.51 14.56
N ALA A 10 -42.12 -21.93 14.56
CA ALA A 10 -41.20 -22.03 13.40
C ALA A 10 -39.73 -21.70 13.75
N ALA A 11 -39.34 -21.70 15.03
CA ALA A 11 -37.97 -21.41 15.45
C ALA A 11 -37.20 -22.72 15.73
N ALA A 12 -36.83 -23.48 14.70
CA ALA A 12 -35.92 -24.63 14.90
C ALA A 12 -35.17 -25.19 13.67
N ALA A 13 -35.49 -24.81 12.43
CA ALA A 13 -34.98 -25.56 11.26
C ALA A 13 -34.00 -24.81 10.34
N ALA A 14 -33.47 -23.65 10.73
CA ALA A 14 -32.55 -22.85 9.89
C ALA A 14 -31.07 -22.87 10.33
N LEU A 15 -30.72 -23.48 11.47
CA LEU A 15 -29.38 -23.38 12.05
C LEU A 15 -28.40 -24.50 11.63
N ALA A 16 -28.83 -25.49 10.84
CA ALA A 16 -28.00 -26.67 10.55
C ALA A 16 -27.13 -26.59 9.28
N LEU A 17 -27.26 -25.55 8.44
CA LEU A 17 -26.56 -25.51 7.13
C LEU A 17 -25.18 -24.83 7.11
N MET A 18 -24.69 -24.26 8.23
CA MET A 18 -23.41 -23.52 8.22
C MET A 18 -22.16 -24.34 8.58
N ALA A 19 -22.30 -25.62 8.94
CA ALA A 19 -21.16 -26.43 9.41
C ALA A 19 -20.37 -27.16 8.30
N ALA A 20 -20.76 -27.03 7.02
CA ALA A 20 -20.17 -27.76 5.90
C ALA A 20 -19.25 -26.91 5.00
N LEU A 21 -18.90 -25.69 5.41
CA LEU A 21 -17.93 -24.88 4.66
C LEU A 21 -16.51 -25.42 4.96
N PRO A 22 -15.76 -25.89 3.95
CA PRO A 22 -14.36 -26.23 4.15
C PRO A 22 -13.61 -24.98 4.63
N SER A 23 -12.96 -25.06 5.78
CA SER A 23 -12.05 -23.99 6.23
C SER A 23 -11.02 -23.74 5.12
N PRO A 24 -10.86 -22.50 4.64
CA PRO A 24 -9.72 -22.18 3.79
C PRO A 24 -8.47 -22.49 4.59
N ALA A 25 -7.62 -23.36 4.05
CA ALA A 25 -6.31 -23.63 4.63
C ALA A 25 -5.56 -22.30 4.82
N PRO A 26 -4.78 -22.13 5.89
CA PRO A 26 -3.97 -20.93 6.05
C PRO A 26 -3.03 -20.84 4.84
N ALA A 27 -3.26 -19.83 3.99
CA ALA A 27 -2.26 -19.45 3.01
C ALA A 27 -1.07 -18.94 3.81
N HIS A 28 -0.03 -19.77 3.96
CA HIS A 28 1.24 -19.33 4.48
C HIS A 28 1.81 -18.33 3.49
N ALA A 29 1.55 -17.04 3.74
CA ALA A 29 2.27 -15.96 3.09
C ALA A 29 3.74 -16.12 3.50
N GLN A 30 4.53 -16.76 2.63
CA GLN A 30 5.97 -16.80 2.79
C GLN A 30 6.43 -15.35 2.76
N ALA A 31 7.00 -14.88 3.87
CA ALA A 31 7.62 -13.57 3.90
C ALA A 31 8.66 -13.54 2.77
N PRO A 32 8.61 -12.54 1.86
CA PRO A 32 9.58 -12.40 0.80
C PRO A 32 11.02 -12.47 1.34
N ASP A 33 11.87 -13.30 0.73
CA ASP A 33 13.24 -13.49 1.20
C ASP A 33 14.06 -12.21 0.93
N ARG A 34 14.41 -11.51 2.01
CA ARG A 34 15.20 -10.27 1.96
C ARG A 34 16.69 -10.51 1.81
N ARG A 35 17.18 -11.76 1.89
CA ARG A 35 18.62 -12.08 1.81
C ARG A 35 19.27 -11.54 0.54
N HIS A 36 18.51 -11.43 -0.55
CA HIS A 36 19.02 -10.85 -1.79
C HIS A 36 19.42 -9.36 -1.64
N LEU A 37 18.83 -8.63 -0.69
CA LEU A 37 19.14 -7.22 -0.42
C LEU A 37 20.34 -7.02 0.52
N ALA A 38 20.82 -8.08 1.18
CA ALA A 38 21.89 -7.98 2.17
C ALA A 38 23.22 -7.49 1.57
N SER A 39 23.47 -7.79 0.29
CA SER A 39 24.67 -7.34 -0.44
C SER A 39 24.51 -5.96 -1.11
N VAL A 40 23.30 -5.39 -1.11
CA VAL A 40 23.04 -4.08 -1.72
C VAL A 40 23.63 -2.99 -0.83
N SER A 41 24.26 -1.97 -1.42
CA SER A 41 24.81 -0.84 -0.67
C SER A 41 23.70 0.00 -0.04
N VAL A 42 24.01 0.68 1.07
CA VAL A 42 23.04 1.58 1.72
C VAL A 42 22.55 2.67 0.77
N GLU A 43 23.46 3.25 -0.02
CA GLU A 43 23.12 4.28 -1.00
C GLU A 43 22.16 3.76 -2.09
N ALA A 44 22.37 2.52 -2.55
CA ALA A 44 21.46 1.89 -3.50
C ALA A 44 20.08 1.63 -2.87
N LEU A 45 20.02 1.14 -1.63
CA LEU A 45 18.75 0.96 -0.91
C LEU A 45 17.98 2.28 -0.76
N GLN A 46 18.67 3.35 -0.37
CA GLN A 46 18.08 4.69 -0.24
C GLN A 46 17.50 5.18 -1.57
N ARG A 47 18.28 5.07 -2.66
CA ARG A 47 17.84 5.48 -4.00
C ARG A 47 16.64 4.66 -4.47
N THR A 48 16.67 3.35 -4.30
CA THR A 48 15.56 2.47 -4.67
C THR A 48 14.31 2.75 -3.83
N TYR A 49 14.45 3.04 -2.54
CA TYR A 49 13.32 3.42 -1.69
C TYR A 49 12.64 4.71 -2.17
N LEU A 50 13.42 5.74 -2.51
CA LEU A 50 12.89 7.00 -3.03
C LEU A 50 12.22 6.83 -4.40
N GLU A 51 12.77 5.97 -5.25
CA GLU A 51 12.16 5.64 -6.54
C GLU A 51 10.83 4.87 -6.36
N CYS A 52 10.80 3.91 -5.43
CA CYS A 52 9.59 3.21 -5.05
C CYS A 52 8.48 4.17 -4.58
N ASP A 53 8.81 5.14 -3.74
CA ASP A 53 7.87 6.18 -3.30
C ASP A 53 7.36 7.04 -4.47
N ARG A 54 8.28 7.47 -5.35
CA ARG A 54 7.94 8.25 -6.54
C ARG A 54 6.96 7.49 -7.42
N VAL A 55 7.25 6.23 -7.76
CA VAL A 55 6.38 5.42 -8.62
C VAL A 55 5.04 5.16 -7.92
N ALA A 56 5.03 4.75 -6.65
CA ALA A 56 3.80 4.48 -5.90
C ALA A 56 2.90 5.72 -5.73
N THR A 57 3.47 6.93 -5.74
CA THR A 57 2.72 8.18 -5.72
C THR A 57 2.00 8.47 -7.04
N HIS A 58 2.52 7.96 -8.16
CA HIS A 58 1.99 8.26 -9.50
C HIS A 58 1.23 7.10 -10.14
N THR A 59 1.46 5.86 -9.72
CA THR A 59 0.85 4.67 -10.33
C THR A 59 0.51 3.61 -9.29
N LEU A 60 -0.47 2.76 -9.61
CA LEU A 60 -0.74 1.56 -8.83
C LEU A 60 0.32 0.51 -9.15
N LEU A 61 1.05 0.08 -8.12
CA LEU A 61 2.04 -0.99 -8.24
C LEU A 61 1.37 -2.36 -8.37
N ASP A 62 1.93 -3.22 -9.22
CA ASP A 62 1.63 -4.64 -9.18
C ASP A 62 2.16 -5.28 -7.89
N LEU A 63 1.70 -6.50 -7.58
CA LEU A 63 2.06 -7.19 -6.35
C LEU A 63 3.57 -7.41 -6.19
N GLY A 64 4.28 -7.72 -7.29
CA GLY A 64 5.72 -7.96 -7.27
C GLY A 64 6.49 -6.68 -6.95
N SER A 65 6.13 -5.58 -7.62
CA SER A 65 6.73 -4.27 -7.37
C SER A 65 6.43 -3.78 -5.95
N ALA A 66 5.19 -3.92 -5.46
CA ALA A 66 4.81 -3.56 -4.10
C ALA A 66 5.59 -4.38 -3.05
N ALA A 67 5.75 -5.69 -3.28
CA ALA A 67 6.54 -6.56 -2.42
C ALA A 67 8.03 -6.16 -2.41
N HIS A 68 8.60 -5.87 -3.58
CA HIS A 68 9.98 -5.38 -3.69
C HIS A 68 10.20 -4.09 -2.92
N CYS A 69 9.35 -3.08 -3.13
CA CYS A 69 9.43 -1.80 -2.44
C CYS A 69 9.29 -1.94 -0.92
N SER A 70 8.40 -2.86 -0.47
CA SER A 70 8.26 -3.17 0.96
C SER A 70 9.54 -3.78 1.54
N MET A 71 10.17 -4.73 0.83
CA MET A 71 11.44 -5.32 1.28
C MET A 71 12.58 -4.31 1.37
N VAL A 72 12.69 -3.42 0.38
CA VAL A 72 13.69 -2.34 0.38
C VAL A 72 13.48 -1.40 1.57
N GLY A 73 12.24 -1.00 1.84
CA GLY A 73 11.90 -0.17 2.99
C GLY A 73 12.26 -0.82 4.32
N GLU A 74 11.94 -2.11 4.49
CA GLU A 74 12.28 -2.84 5.71
C GLU A 74 13.79 -3.00 5.90
N GLU A 75 14.53 -3.33 4.85
CA GLU A 75 15.98 -3.47 4.91
C GLU A 75 16.67 -2.13 5.24
N LEU A 76 16.20 -1.04 4.61
CA LEU A 76 16.69 0.30 4.88
C LEU A 76 16.40 0.74 6.33
N LYS A 77 15.18 0.49 6.81
CA LYS A 77 14.77 0.74 8.20
C LYS A 77 15.71 0.06 9.19
N HIS A 78 16.01 -1.23 8.97
CA HIS A 78 16.89 -1.98 9.85
C HIS A 78 18.34 -1.53 9.79
N ARG A 79 18.88 -1.21 8.60
CA ARG A 79 20.31 -0.92 8.43
C ARG A 79 20.72 0.50 8.77
N VAL A 80 19.83 1.47 8.58
CA VAL A 80 20.16 2.90 8.70
C VAL A 80 19.50 3.53 9.91
N PHE A 81 18.34 3.02 10.29
CA PHE A 81 17.49 3.65 11.32
C PHE A 81 17.29 2.75 12.54
N ASP A 82 18.06 1.66 12.68
CA ASP A 82 17.98 0.72 13.80
C ASP A 82 16.57 0.13 14.01
N GLY A 83 15.77 0.05 12.95
CA GLY A 83 14.37 -0.39 13.02
C GLY A 83 13.36 0.72 13.34
N ASP A 84 13.81 1.95 13.61
CA ASP A 84 12.96 3.10 13.92
C ASP A 84 12.26 3.62 12.66
N PHE A 85 10.94 3.44 12.63
CA PHE A 85 10.12 3.87 11.51
C PHE A 85 9.98 5.40 11.44
N ASP A 86 9.91 6.10 12.57
CA ASP A 86 9.74 7.56 12.58
C ASP A 86 10.97 8.24 12.00
N ARG A 87 12.17 7.70 12.29
CA ARG A 87 13.42 8.18 11.70
C ARG A 87 13.50 7.91 10.19
N LEU A 88 13.03 6.76 9.73
CA LEU A 88 12.90 6.48 8.29
C LEU A 88 11.97 7.50 7.62
N ILE A 89 10.81 7.79 8.19
CA ILE A 89 9.84 8.74 7.64
C ILE A 89 10.38 10.17 7.66
N ALA A 90 11.07 10.58 8.71
CA ALA A 90 11.71 11.89 8.78
C ALA A 90 12.76 12.08 7.69
N TRP A 91 13.63 11.08 7.49
CA TRP A 91 14.61 11.08 6.39
C TRP A 91 13.92 11.10 5.02
N TRP A 92 12.93 10.24 4.81
CA TRP A 92 12.19 10.17 3.56
C TRP A 92 11.60 11.52 3.16
N ARG A 93 10.96 12.24 4.09
CA ARG A 93 10.41 13.58 3.84
C ARG A 93 11.48 14.60 3.45
N ALA A 94 12.67 14.52 4.03
CA ALA A 94 13.77 15.40 3.71
C ALA A 94 14.43 15.10 2.34
N ASN A 95 14.21 13.89 1.81
CA ASN A 95 14.92 13.37 0.64
C ASN A 95 14.03 13.11 -0.58
N LYS A 96 12.71 12.99 -0.40
CA LYS A 96 11.78 12.97 -1.53
C LYS A 96 11.72 14.39 -2.09
N GLY A 97 12.33 14.61 -3.25
CA GLY A 97 12.36 15.94 -3.88
C GLY A 97 10.92 16.45 -4.07
N ASP A 98 10.67 17.69 -3.65
CA ASP A 98 9.40 18.36 -3.89
C ASP A 98 9.21 18.49 -5.40
N SER A 99 8.33 17.67 -5.97
CA SER A 99 7.88 17.82 -7.37
C SER A 99 6.93 19.02 -7.53
N VAL A 100 7.16 20.11 -6.79
CA VAL A 100 6.35 21.33 -6.84
C VAL A 100 6.80 22.28 -7.95
N GLU A 101 7.98 22.06 -8.54
CA GLU A 101 8.52 22.91 -9.63
C GLU A 101 8.25 22.35 -11.05
N ALA A 102 7.02 21.88 -11.31
CA ALA A 102 6.60 21.48 -12.67
C ALA A 102 5.12 21.76 -12.98
N VAL A 103 4.45 22.62 -12.21
CA VAL A 103 3.11 23.14 -12.54
C VAL A 103 3.09 24.65 -12.35
N ALA A 104 4.11 25.36 -12.84
CA ALA A 104 4.14 26.82 -12.79
C ALA A 104 4.89 27.44 -13.98
N GLU A 105 4.82 26.86 -15.18
CA GLU A 105 4.93 27.64 -16.42
C GLU A 105 4.49 26.80 -17.62
N SER A 106 3.19 26.74 -17.86
CA SER A 106 2.69 26.67 -19.23
C SER A 106 2.33 28.09 -19.62
N PRO A 107 3.12 28.77 -20.48
CA PRO A 107 2.66 29.97 -21.15
C PRO A 107 1.46 29.55 -22.00
N SER A 108 0.26 29.75 -21.45
CA SER A 108 -0.99 29.53 -22.16
C SER A 108 -0.95 30.39 -23.42
N LEU A 109 -0.89 29.71 -24.55
CA LEU A 109 -1.30 30.16 -25.87
C LEU A 109 -2.51 31.08 -25.75
N ASN A 110 -2.27 32.39 -25.75
CA ASN A 110 -3.23 33.43 -26.08
C ASN A 110 -2.52 34.58 -26.82
N GLN A 111 -1.60 34.19 -27.71
CA GLN A 111 -1.18 34.99 -28.86
C GLN A 111 -1.88 34.41 -30.09
N MET A 112 -3.21 34.55 -30.19
CA MET A 112 -4.00 34.24 -31.40
C MET A 112 -5.46 34.68 -31.24
N ALA A 113 -5.70 35.97 -30.97
CA ALA A 113 -6.96 36.65 -31.32
C ALA A 113 -6.90 38.13 -30.95
N ASP A 114 -6.14 38.94 -31.69
CA ASP A 114 -6.71 40.23 -32.12
C ASP A 114 -6.10 40.62 -33.46
N GLY A 115 -6.89 40.38 -34.49
CA GLY A 115 -6.69 40.93 -35.81
C GLY A 115 -7.88 41.81 -36.12
N ARG A 116 -7.68 43.13 -36.08
CA ARG A 116 -8.24 44.10 -37.03
C ARG A 116 -7.58 45.46 -36.88
#